data_AF-A0A822ZPV8-F1
#
_entry.id   AF-A0A822ZPV8-F1
#
_cell.length_a   1.000
_cell.length_b   1.000
_cell.length_c   1.000
_cell.angle_alpha   90.00
_cell.angle_beta   90.00
_cell.angle_gamma   90.00
#
_symmetry.space_group_name_H-M   'P 1'
#
loop_
_entity.id
_entity.type
_entity.pdbx_description
1 polymer ?
#
loop_
_entity_poly.entity_id
_entity_poly.type
_entity_poly.pdbx_seq_one_letter_code
_entity_poly.pdbx_strand_id
1 'polypeptide(L)'
;MNRIIQQVGRFITPKRIRSPPNEQPKFKKYKWNNSKYILTSLDISLALTPSPASRVGERVPVKRPDNGGKWATQFSQLLVNHFPIKYNPNLIIFHYDVDIKPEVTPKQGRSLRITKSLMHMIRNKLFSEVELSMAEGQGSCAFMFTINLVKELPLQELEDYLRGTLSSIPREIIQGMDLVMKENPTRHRIQIGRSFSSNNSDNIALCSDYSVLALLKKVPVLQFLRDHIPNFKLNYGPVPHWVTKNIEKALKGLKVTVIHRTTKQKYIIRGLTSSVTNNLSFPIEDPRREVGLVEYFKDKYNKVIEHRYLPCLDLSKDGKMNYVPMEFCVLVEGQRYPKDRLDMLVRDVRSNFNKFALAEPSVRKDCICTMVKADDEPCGGGIAQNFEIAPPSLKLGNVNGEASRVTVSDDCQWNLIGNCVLEGKRVERWAIIDFTDRNVKLNYIQFARKLVIRCRKLHIEMKEPLFYEPSEMCELRNSKQFSKHPSSICSRAIEISGGQLQILICAMSEKDAGYNNLKRICETEIGIMTQCCLSKNANKHKGLDQYLANLALKINAKLGGSNVELFEKLLRLEGDGHVMFIGADVNHPDAFNTMPLIRIRGSNAFNTYTCVYICKYVYGYQYI
;
A
#
# COMPACT_ATOMS: atom_id res chain seq x y z
N MET A 1 2.11 19.91 -14.88
CA MET A 1 1.08 19.18 -14.11
C MET A 1 0.65 20.03 -12.91
N ASN A 2 0.23 21.27 -13.19
CA ASN A 2 -0.22 22.25 -12.20
C ASN A 2 -1.68 22.57 -12.55
N ARG A 3 -2.61 22.11 -11.74
CA ARG A 3 -4.00 22.59 -11.70
C ARG A 3 -4.32 22.75 -10.23
N ILE A 4 -4.58 23.97 -9.80
CA ILE A 4 -4.85 24.32 -8.41
C ILE A 4 -6.23 24.96 -8.40
N ILE A 5 -7.29 24.16 -8.25
CA ILE A 5 -8.61 24.68 -7.90
C ILE A 5 -8.48 25.27 -6.48
N GLN A 6 -8.58 26.58 -6.33
CA GLN A 6 -8.63 27.24 -5.01
C GLN A 6 -9.70 28.31 -5.00
N GLN A 7 -10.56 28.28 -3.98
CA GLN A 7 -11.39 29.42 -3.64
C GLN A 7 -11.52 29.71 -2.15
N VAL A 8 -12.02 30.91 -1.90
CA VAL A 8 -11.90 31.82 -0.77
C VAL A 8 -12.90 31.51 0.33
N GLY A 9 -12.41 31.33 1.55
CA GLY A 9 -13.22 31.36 2.77
C GLY A 9 -12.92 32.63 3.56
N ARG A 10 -13.64 33.72 3.27
CA ARG A 10 -13.93 34.87 4.17
C ARG A 10 -14.59 35.99 3.37
N PHE A 11 -15.90 35.92 3.14
CA PHE A 11 -16.80 37.08 2.96
C PHE A 11 -18.24 36.56 3.07
N ILE A 12 -18.70 36.30 4.30
CA ILE A 12 -20.13 36.19 4.61
C ILE A 12 -20.54 37.53 5.19
N THR A 13 -21.05 38.43 4.33
CA THR A 13 -22.12 39.43 4.58
C THR A 13 -22.12 40.49 3.46
N PRO A 14 -23.26 40.79 2.80
CA PRO A 14 -23.33 41.86 1.81
C PRO A 14 -23.76 43.19 2.47
N LYS A 15 -22.97 44.26 2.29
CA LYS A 15 -23.47 45.64 2.38
C LYS A 15 -23.51 46.25 0.97
N ARG A 16 -24.73 46.54 0.52
CA ARG A 16 -25.08 47.33 -0.68
C ARG A 16 -24.42 48.71 -0.64
N ILE A 17 -23.73 49.13 -1.71
CA ILE A 17 -23.62 50.54 -2.10
C ILE A 17 -23.70 50.62 -3.63
N ARG A 18 -24.57 51.50 -4.14
CA ARG A 18 -24.78 51.84 -5.55
C ARG A 18 -23.65 52.75 -6.06
N SER A 19 -23.24 52.61 -7.32
CA SER A 19 -22.50 53.64 -8.05
C SER A 19 -23.07 53.84 -9.48
N PRO A 20 -23.04 55.08 -10.03
CA PRO A 20 -23.60 55.44 -11.34
C PRO A 20 -22.61 55.20 -12.50
N PRO A 21 -23.07 55.25 -13.77
CA PRO A 21 -22.31 54.76 -14.93
C PRO A 21 -21.55 55.86 -15.68
N ASN A 22 -20.30 55.58 -16.05
CA ASN A 22 -19.55 55.99 -17.25
C ASN A 22 -18.07 56.28 -16.94
N GLU A 23 -17.18 55.35 -17.30
CA GLU A 23 -15.84 55.67 -17.86
C GLU A 23 -15.18 54.42 -18.47
N GLN A 24 -14.50 54.60 -19.61
CA GLN A 24 -13.89 53.56 -20.45
C GLN A 24 -12.57 52.98 -19.88
N PRO A 25 -12.15 51.75 -20.27
CA PRO A 25 -11.10 51.00 -19.58
C PRO A 25 -9.66 51.39 -19.98
N LYS A 26 -8.75 51.46 -18.99
CA LYS A 26 -7.28 51.55 -19.15
C LYS A 26 -6.58 50.31 -18.57
N PHE A 27 -5.62 49.75 -19.32
CA PHE A 27 -4.72 48.66 -18.89
C PHE A 27 -3.84 49.06 -17.69
N LYS A 28 -3.62 48.17 -16.71
CA LYS A 28 -2.60 48.36 -15.64
C LYS A 28 -1.57 47.22 -15.63
N LYS A 29 -0.29 47.59 -15.82
CA LYS A 29 0.91 46.85 -15.38
C LYS A 29 1.11 47.13 -13.89
N TYR A 30 1.30 46.11 -13.06
CA TYR A 30 1.71 46.30 -11.67
C TYR A 30 3.24 46.22 -11.56
N LYS A 31 3.86 47.36 -11.25
CA LYS A 31 5.21 47.43 -10.68
C LYS A 31 5.04 47.68 -9.18
N TRP A 32 5.58 46.80 -8.35
CA TRP A 32 5.63 47.01 -6.91
C TRP A 32 6.70 48.04 -6.59
N ASN A 33 6.27 49.25 -6.20
CA ASN A 33 7.11 50.23 -5.52
C ASN A 33 6.29 50.89 -4.40
N ASN A 34 6.91 51.02 -3.24
CA ASN A 34 6.37 51.54 -1.98
C ASN A 34 5.46 52.77 -2.16
N SER A 35 4.15 52.61 -1.96
CA SER A 35 3.26 53.58 -1.27
C SER A 35 1.80 53.11 -1.33
N LYS A 36 1.10 53.33 -0.21
CA LYS A 36 -0.36 53.16 0.06
C LYS A 36 -1.24 53.33 -1.18
N TYR A 37 -2.28 52.51 -1.37
CA TYR A 37 -3.67 52.94 -1.70
C TYR A 37 -4.67 51.76 -1.69
N ILE A 38 -5.94 52.13 -1.48
CA ILE A 38 -7.16 51.37 -1.16
C ILE A 38 -7.75 50.69 -2.42
N LEU A 39 -8.32 49.48 -2.25
CA LEU A 39 -9.07 48.75 -3.28
C LEU A 39 -10.46 49.38 -3.52
N THR A 40 -10.73 49.81 -4.74
CA THR A 40 -12.10 50.04 -5.25
C THR A 40 -12.25 49.40 -6.63
N SER A 41 -13.20 48.45 -6.71
CA SER A 41 -13.83 47.79 -7.87
C SER A 41 -12.94 47.22 -9.00
N LEU A 42 -13.05 45.91 -9.24
CA LEU A 42 -12.55 45.24 -10.44
C LEU A 42 -13.73 44.68 -11.25
N ASP A 43 -14.00 45.26 -12.41
CA ASP A 43 -14.94 44.74 -13.41
C ASP A 43 -14.24 43.70 -14.30
N ILE A 44 -14.90 42.57 -14.56
CA ILE A 44 -14.39 41.45 -15.38
C ILE A 44 -15.40 41.15 -16.49
N SER A 45 -14.94 41.15 -17.75
CA SER A 45 -15.74 40.79 -18.92
C SER A 45 -15.92 39.26 -19.03
N LEU A 46 -17.18 38.83 -19.16
CA LEU A 46 -17.59 37.44 -19.34
C LEU A 46 -17.48 37.03 -20.81
N ALA A 47 -16.70 36.00 -21.10
CA ALA A 47 -16.85 35.19 -22.31
C ALA A 47 -17.24 33.77 -21.89
N LEU A 48 -18.53 33.47 -21.96
CA LEU A 48 -19.08 32.15 -21.69
C LEU A 48 -18.71 31.21 -22.84
N THR A 49 -17.97 30.14 -22.56
CA THR A 49 -17.86 28.99 -23.47
C THR A 49 -18.94 27.96 -23.11
N PRO A 50 -19.72 27.43 -24.07
CA PRO A 50 -20.80 26.49 -23.76
C PRO A 50 -20.26 25.14 -23.25
N SER A 51 -20.91 24.60 -22.22
CA SER A 51 -20.71 23.22 -21.75
C SER A 51 -21.00 22.20 -22.88
N PRO A 52 -20.21 21.12 -23.01
CA PRO A 52 -20.46 20.12 -24.05
C PRO A 52 -21.73 19.31 -23.74
N ALA A 53 -22.63 19.24 -24.72
CA ALA A 53 -23.82 18.41 -24.69
C ALA A 53 -23.48 16.90 -24.56
N SER A 54 -24.35 16.15 -23.86
CA SER A 54 -24.23 14.71 -23.64
C SER A 54 -24.09 13.95 -24.96
N ARG A 55 -23.07 13.08 -25.07
CA ARG A 55 -22.81 12.31 -26.29
C ARG A 55 -23.61 11.00 -26.29
N VAL A 56 -24.30 10.73 -27.40
CA VAL A 56 -24.97 9.44 -27.66
C VAL A 56 -23.95 8.29 -27.54
N GLY A 57 -24.25 7.28 -26.73
CA GLY A 57 -23.37 6.12 -26.49
C GLY A 57 -22.66 6.09 -25.12
N GLU A 58 -22.95 7.03 -24.22
CA GLU A 58 -22.40 7.05 -22.87
C GLU A 58 -22.90 5.85 -22.04
N ARG A 59 -21.97 4.96 -21.63
CA ARG A 59 -22.28 3.82 -20.76
C ARG A 59 -22.52 4.32 -19.34
N VAL A 60 -23.78 4.31 -18.91
CA VAL A 60 -24.16 4.64 -17.53
C VAL A 60 -24.27 3.36 -16.68
N PRO A 61 -23.83 3.38 -15.41
CA PRO A 61 -24.10 2.29 -14.48
C PRO A 61 -25.61 2.03 -14.36
N VAL A 62 -26.00 0.77 -14.22
CA VAL A 62 -27.40 0.39 -13.95
C VAL A 62 -27.84 1.04 -12.64
N LYS A 63 -28.98 1.74 -12.66
CA LYS A 63 -29.55 2.36 -11.46
C LYS A 63 -29.94 1.27 -10.45
N ARG A 64 -29.83 1.59 -9.17
CA ARG A 64 -30.25 0.68 -8.11
C ARG A 64 -31.75 0.36 -8.28
N PRO A 65 -32.17 -0.91 -8.34
CA PRO A 65 -33.56 -1.27 -8.62
C PRO A 65 -34.50 -1.02 -7.44
N ASP A 66 -34.00 -1.11 -6.20
CA ASP A 66 -34.78 -0.93 -4.96
C ASP A 66 -33.89 -0.46 -3.79
N ASN A 67 -34.45 -0.28 -2.59
CA ASN A 67 -33.71 0.16 -1.40
C ASN A 67 -32.97 -0.99 -0.67
N GLY A 68 -32.87 -2.18 -1.27
CA GLY A 68 -32.31 -3.37 -0.62
C GLY A 68 -33.34 -4.48 -0.37
N GLY A 69 -32.84 -5.65 0.07
CA GLY A 69 -33.62 -6.88 0.12
C GLY A 69 -34.78 -6.87 1.12
N LYS A 70 -35.89 -7.53 0.74
CA LYS A 70 -37.06 -7.77 1.61
C LYS A 70 -36.87 -8.95 2.61
N TRP A 71 -35.70 -9.58 2.59
CA TRP A 71 -35.41 -10.85 3.27
C TRP A 71 -34.38 -10.64 4.38
N ALA A 72 -34.77 -9.89 5.39
CA ALA A 72 -33.96 -9.66 6.57
C ALA A 72 -34.45 -10.56 7.71
N THR A 73 -33.54 -11.24 8.38
CA THR A 73 -33.87 -11.99 9.60
C THR A 73 -33.88 -11.07 10.81
N GLN A 74 -33.07 -10.01 10.79
CA GLN A 74 -32.97 -9.03 11.84
C GLN A 74 -32.54 -7.66 11.30
N PHE A 75 -32.94 -6.61 12.03
CA PHE A 75 -32.51 -5.24 11.81
C PHE A 75 -31.56 -4.82 12.92
N SER A 76 -30.39 -4.31 12.53
CA SER A 76 -29.38 -3.83 13.47
C SER A 76 -29.06 -2.37 13.18
N GLN A 77 -29.00 -1.55 14.24
CA GLN A 77 -28.53 -0.17 14.15
C GLN A 77 -27.00 -0.18 14.15
N LEU A 78 -26.41 0.35 13.07
CA LEU A 78 -24.96 0.46 12.93
C LEU A 78 -24.54 1.92 13.02
N LEU A 79 -23.41 2.16 13.69
CA LEU A 79 -22.69 3.41 13.59
C LEU A 79 -21.66 3.29 12.48
N VAL A 80 -21.71 4.20 11.51
CA VAL A 80 -20.69 4.31 10.46
C VAL A 80 -19.76 5.49 10.71
N ASN A 81 -18.52 5.38 10.22
CA ASN A 81 -17.51 6.44 10.28
C ASN A 81 -17.70 7.54 9.21
N HIS A 82 -18.96 7.77 8.83
CA HIS A 82 -19.38 8.79 7.88
C HIS A 82 -20.05 9.93 8.65
N PHE A 83 -19.51 11.13 8.49
CA PHE A 83 -19.95 12.35 9.18
C PHE A 83 -20.65 13.26 8.17
N PRO A 84 -21.97 13.47 8.28
CA PRO A 84 -22.71 14.31 7.35
C PRO A 84 -22.13 15.73 7.27
N ILE A 85 -21.95 16.24 6.05
CA ILE A 85 -21.44 17.59 5.81
C ILE A 85 -22.63 18.49 5.50
N LYS A 86 -22.79 19.55 6.30
CA LYS A 86 -23.73 20.64 5.98
C LYS A 86 -23.04 21.66 5.07
N TYR A 87 -23.71 22.04 3.98
CA TYR A 87 -23.24 23.07 3.06
C TYR A 87 -24.41 23.96 2.64
N ASN A 88 -24.11 25.18 2.20
CA ASN A 88 -25.12 26.09 1.66
C ASN A 88 -25.13 25.96 0.13
N PRO A 89 -26.21 25.46 -0.50
CA PRO A 89 -26.27 25.24 -1.95
C PRO A 89 -26.22 26.54 -2.76
N ASN A 90 -26.50 27.69 -2.14
CA ASN A 90 -26.42 29.00 -2.78
C ASN A 90 -24.98 29.51 -2.97
N LEU A 91 -23.98 28.80 -2.46
CA LEU A 91 -22.58 29.17 -2.64
C LEU A 91 -22.05 28.65 -3.98
N ILE A 92 -21.07 29.38 -4.51
CA ILE A 92 -20.36 29.03 -5.74
C ILE A 92 -18.90 28.81 -5.37
N ILE A 93 -18.31 27.69 -5.82
CA ILE A 93 -16.86 27.49 -5.78
C ILE A 93 -16.30 28.01 -7.10
N PHE A 94 -15.37 28.97 -7.05
CA PHE A 94 -14.71 29.48 -8.24
C PHE A 94 -13.37 28.76 -8.40
N HIS A 95 -13.18 28.15 -9.57
CA HIS A 95 -11.96 27.46 -9.94
C HIS A 95 -11.07 28.43 -10.69
N TYR A 96 -9.90 28.74 -10.14
CA TYR A 96 -8.85 29.50 -10.82
C TYR A 96 -7.69 28.60 -11.25
N ASP A 97 -7.07 28.89 -12.38
CA ASP A 97 -5.76 28.37 -12.73
C ASP A 97 -4.69 29.37 -12.27
N VAL A 98 -3.70 28.88 -11.53
CA VAL A 98 -2.58 29.68 -11.01
C VAL A 98 -1.30 29.25 -11.72
N ASP A 99 -0.77 30.14 -12.55
CA ASP A 99 0.54 29.98 -13.19
C ASP A 99 1.61 30.79 -12.43
N ILE A 100 2.74 30.17 -12.17
CA ILE A 100 3.85 30.74 -11.40
C ILE A 100 5.10 30.64 -12.24
N LYS A 101 5.63 31.80 -12.66
CA LYS A 101 6.85 31.89 -13.45
C LYS A 101 7.90 32.70 -12.68
N PRO A 102 9.16 32.23 -12.58
CA PRO A 102 10.23 33.06 -12.04
C PRO A 102 10.45 34.27 -12.96
N GLU A 103 10.55 35.45 -12.35
CA GLU A 103 10.99 36.65 -13.05
C GLU A 103 12.51 36.55 -13.22
N VAL A 104 12.97 36.58 -14.46
CA VAL A 104 14.32 36.17 -14.83
C VAL A 104 15.32 37.29 -14.48
N THR A 105 16.22 37.05 -13.52
CA THR A 105 17.62 37.53 -13.62
C THR A 105 18.60 36.47 -13.08
N PRO A 106 19.00 35.48 -13.90
CA PRO A 106 20.13 34.62 -13.59
C PRO A 106 21.40 35.17 -14.24
N LYS A 107 22.42 35.46 -13.42
CA LYS A 107 23.79 35.23 -13.88
C LYS A 107 23.96 33.72 -14.05
N GLN A 108 24.23 33.29 -15.29
CA GLN A 108 24.59 31.92 -15.71
C GLN A 108 23.47 30.85 -15.61
N GLY A 109 22.60 30.78 -16.63
CA GLY A 109 22.11 29.52 -17.24
C GLY A 109 21.32 28.50 -16.39
N ARG A 110 21.03 28.74 -15.11
CA ARG A 110 20.27 27.80 -14.26
C ARG A 110 18.77 28.09 -14.32
N SER A 111 17.99 27.08 -14.73
CA SER A 111 16.55 27.07 -14.52
C SER A 111 16.24 27.01 -13.02
N LEU A 112 15.62 28.08 -12.48
CA LEU A 112 15.17 28.14 -11.10
C LEU A 112 13.98 27.19 -10.91
N ARG A 113 14.24 26.02 -10.34
CA ARG A 113 13.21 25.02 -10.04
C ARG A 113 12.51 25.41 -8.73
N ILE A 114 11.20 25.68 -8.79
CA ILE A 114 10.42 26.04 -7.60
C ILE A 114 10.43 24.86 -6.62
N THR A 115 11.00 25.07 -5.43
CA THR A 115 11.08 24.02 -4.40
C THR A 115 9.72 23.82 -3.72
N LYS A 116 9.47 22.63 -3.13
CA LYS A 116 8.22 22.39 -2.36
C LYS A 116 8.03 23.37 -1.20
N SER A 117 9.13 23.80 -0.57
CA SER A 117 9.10 24.81 0.50
C SER A 117 8.65 26.17 -0.04
N LEU A 118 9.17 26.55 -1.20
CA LEU A 118 8.81 27.79 -1.87
C LEU A 118 7.36 27.76 -2.35
N MET A 119 6.90 26.65 -2.94
CA MET A 119 5.48 26.44 -3.28
C MET A 119 4.57 26.54 -2.05
N HIS A 120 4.99 26.02 -0.90
CA HIS A 120 4.22 26.12 0.34
C HIS A 120 4.17 27.56 0.87
N MET A 121 5.29 28.29 0.85
CA MET A 121 5.32 29.71 1.22
C MET A 121 4.46 30.57 0.29
N ILE A 122 4.58 30.35 -1.02
CA ILE A 122 3.76 31.00 -2.05
C ILE A 122 2.27 30.72 -1.79
N ARG A 123 1.92 29.46 -1.54
CA ARG A 123 0.55 29.05 -1.20
C ARG A 123 0.05 29.80 0.03
N ASN A 124 0.80 29.80 1.14
CA ASN A 124 0.39 30.50 2.38
C ASN A 124 0.23 32.02 2.18
N LYS A 125 1.05 32.63 1.31
CA LYS A 125 1.03 34.07 1.00
C LYS A 125 -0.14 34.47 0.08
N LEU A 126 -0.52 33.64 -0.89
CA LEU A 126 -1.76 33.82 -1.66
C LEU A 126 -3.01 33.87 -0.77
N PHE A 127 -2.91 33.37 0.47
CA PHE A 127 -3.98 33.36 1.46
C PHE A 127 -3.81 34.36 2.61
N SER A 128 -2.81 35.26 2.60
CA SER A 128 -2.59 36.25 3.68
C SER A 128 -2.24 37.65 3.14
N GLU A 129 -2.83 38.70 3.73
CA GLU A 129 -2.60 40.12 3.37
C GLU A 129 -1.23 40.68 3.87
N VAL A 130 -0.16 39.88 3.89
CA VAL A 130 1.11 40.30 4.52
C VAL A 130 2.26 40.37 3.51
N GLU A 131 2.84 41.56 3.39
CA GLU A 131 4.08 41.91 2.67
C GLU A 131 5.22 40.90 2.93
N LEU A 132 6.01 40.58 1.89
CA LEU A 132 7.26 39.83 2.01
C LEU A 132 8.43 40.82 2.05
N SER A 133 9.13 40.91 3.18
CA SER A 133 10.57 41.18 3.16
C SER A 133 11.29 39.84 3.33
N MET A 134 12.13 39.47 2.36
CA MET A 134 13.04 38.34 2.51
C MET A 134 14.34 38.85 3.13
N ALA A 135 14.72 38.29 4.28
CA ALA A 135 16.03 38.54 4.87
C ALA A 135 17.14 38.07 3.92
N GLU A 136 18.17 38.92 3.79
CA GLU A 136 19.29 38.78 2.88
C GLU A 136 20.07 37.48 3.11
N GLY A 137 20.06 36.62 2.10
CA GLY A 137 20.80 35.36 2.09
C GLY A 137 20.62 34.61 0.78
N GLN A 138 21.47 34.93 -0.20
CA GLN A 138 21.54 34.38 -1.58
C GLN A 138 20.31 34.59 -2.47
N GLY A 139 20.29 35.73 -3.18
CA GLY A 139 19.55 35.95 -4.43
C GLY A 139 18.04 36.11 -4.28
N SER A 140 17.55 37.35 -4.26
CA SER A 140 16.12 37.68 -4.36
C SER A 140 15.57 37.21 -5.70
N CYS A 141 14.83 36.10 -5.70
CA CYS A 141 14.10 35.62 -6.87
C CYS A 141 12.68 36.21 -6.85
N ALA A 142 12.36 37.09 -7.80
CA ALA A 142 11.00 37.56 -8.00
C ALA A 142 10.18 36.52 -8.79
N PHE A 143 8.87 36.46 -8.57
CA PHE A 143 7.95 35.53 -9.24
C PHE A 143 6.75 36.31 -9.78
N MET A 144 6.37 36.00 -11.02
CA MET A 144 5.15 36.46 -11.64
C MET A 144 4.04 35.44 -11.41
N PHE A 145 2.91 35.92 -10.89
CA PHE A 145 1.70 35.15 -10.66
C PHE A 145 0.64 35.54 -11.67
N THR A 146 0.08 34.56 -12.38
CA THR A 146 -1.11 34.75 -13.21
C THR A 146 -2.23 33.91 -12.62
N ILE A 147 -3.36 34.54 -12.28
CA ILE A 147 -4.54 33.89 -11.74
C ILE A 147 -5.67 34.10 -12.74
N ASN A 148 -6.17 33.02 -13.34
CA ASN A 148 -7.22 33.06 -14.35
C ASN A 148 -8.45 32.31 -13.85
N LEU A 149 -9.63 32.93 -13.90
CA LEU A 149 -10.87 32.21 -13.61
C LEU A 149 -11.12 31.18 -14.72
N VAL A 150 -11.27 29.92 -14.33
CA VAL A 150 -11.54 28.79 -15.24
C VAL A 150 -13.03 28.49 -15.28
N LYS A 151 -13.65 28.36 -14.10
CA LYS A 151 -15.05 27.93 -14.00
C LYS A 151 -15.69 28.35 -12.68
N GLU A 152 -16.98 28.65 -12.73
CA GLU A 152 -17.86 28.78 -11.56
C GLU A 152 -18.58 27.44 -11.33
N LEU A 153 -18.53 26.95 -10.11
CA LEU A 153 -19.06 25.65 -9.71
C LEU A 153 -20.14 25.87 -8.63
N PRO A 154 -21.39 26.15 -9.03
CA PRO A 154 -22.49 26.38 -8.10
C PRO A 154 -22.80 25.11 -7.31
N LEU A 155 -22.82 25.19 -5.98
CA LEU A 155 -23.11 24.03 -5.14
C LEU A 155 -24.55 23.52 -5.28
N GLN A 156 -25.45 24.32 -5.88
CA GLN A 156 -26.81 23.89 -6.22
C GLN A 156 -26.81 22.67 -7.15
N GLU A 157 -25.84 22.52 -8.06
CA GLU A 157 -25.76 21.33 -8.93
C GLU A 157 -25.52 20.04 -8.11
N LEU A 158 -24.83 20.14 -6.97
CA LEU A 158 -24.65 19.00 -6.07
C LEU A 158 -25.96 18.66 -5.35
N GLU A 159 -26.71 19.66 -4.91
CA GLU A 159 -28.03 19.47 -4.29
C GLU A 159 -29.00 18.82 -5.28
N ASP A 160 -29.01 19.29 -6.52
CA ASP A 160 -29.84 18.76 -7.60
C ASP A 160 -29.49 17.29 -7.91
N TYR A 161 -28.20 16.94 -7.88
CA TYR A 161 -27.73 15.56 -8.00
C TYR A 161 -28.16 14.68 -6.82
N LEU A 162 -28.00 15.16 -5.58
CA LEU A 162 -28.38 14.41 -4.38
C LEU A 162 -29.90 14.16 -4.31
N ARG A 163 -30.72 15.10 -4.80
CA ARG A 163 -32.17 14.94 -4.95
C ARG A 163 -32.58 14.05 -6.13
N GLY A 164 -31.63 13.60 -6.94
CA GLY A 164 -31.88 12.77 -8.12
C GLY A 164 -32.45 13.53 -9.33
N THR A 165 -32.47 14.87 -9.28
CA THR A 165 -32.91 15.72 -10.42
C THR A 165 -31.82 15.80 -11.50
N LEU A 166 -30.54 15.74 -11.11
CA LEU A 166 -29.41 15.60 -12.03
C LEU A 166 -28.96 14.14 -12.10
N SER A 167 -28.77 13.60 -13.31
CA SER A 167 -28.42 12.19 -13.52
C SER A 167 -26.92 11.90 -13.46
N SER A 168 -26.07 12.92 -13.62
CA SER A 168 -24.62 12.79 -13.66
C SER A 168 -23.97 13.35 -12.39
N ILE A 169 -22.93 12.68 -11.91
CA ILE A 169 -22.20 13.09 -10.71
C ILE A 169 -21.42 14.39 -11.00
N PRO A 170 -21.61 15.49 -10.24
CA PRO A 170 -20.87 16.73 -10.44
C PRO A 170 -19.44 16.61 -9.88
N ARG A 171 -18.58 15.90 -10.62
CA ARG A 171 -17.22 15.51 -10.18
C ARG A 171 -16.34 16.70 -9.79
N GLU A 172 -16.42 17.81 -10.52
CA GLU A 172 -15.60 18.99 -10.26
C GLU A 172 -15.99 19.69 -8.95
N ILE A 173 -17.29 19.73 -8.63
CA ILE A 173 -17.78 20.27 -7.35
C ILE A 173 -17.29 19.39 -6.19
N ILE A 174 -17.42 18.06 -6.31
CA ILE A 174 -16.93 17.12 -5.28
C ILE A 174 -15.42 17.26 -5.09
N GLN A 175 -14.65 17.43 -6.18
CA GLN A 175 -13.21 17.70 -6.11
C GLN A 175 -12.88 19.04 -5.45
N GLY A 176 -13.66 20.09 -5.74
CA GLY A 176 -13.54 21.39 -5.08
C GLY A 176 -13.76 21.29 -3.58
N MET A 177 -14.84 20.61 -3.16
CA MET A 177 -15.13 20.37 -1.74
C MET A 177 -14.05 19.55 -1.05
N ASP A 178 -13.50 18.51 -1.69
CA ASP A 178 -12.39 17.71 -1.17
C ASP A 178 -11.15 18.58 -0.87
N LEU A 179 -10.84 19.53 -1.76
CA LEU A 179 -9.72 20.44 -1.58
C LEU A 179 -9.94 21.38 -0.39
N VAL A 180 -11.15 21.94 -0.25
CA VAL A 180 -11.53 22.78 0.89
C VAL A 180 -11.41 22.01 2.20
N MET A 181 -11.96 20.81 2.27
CA MET A 181 -11.93 19.96 3.47
C MET A 181 -10.51 19.53 3.87
N LYS A 182 -9.59 19.44 2.90
CA LYS A 182 -8.18 19.08 3.14
C LYS A 182 -7.30 20.24 3.57
N GLU A 183 -7.71 21.49 3.38
CA GLU A 183 -6.86 22.66 3.62
C GLU A 183 -6.42 22.75 5.09
N ASN A 184 -7.35 22.66 6.03
CA ASN A 184 -7.04 22.75 7.46
C ASN A 184 -6.15 21.56 7.94
N PRO A 185 -6.48 20.28 7.65
CA PRO A 185 -5.59 19.17 7.99
C PRO A 185 -4.21 19.27 7.35
N THR A 186 -4.09 19.77 6.13
CA THR A 186 -2.79 19.88 5.42
C THR A 186 -1.87 20.92 6.06
N ARG A 187 -2.41 21.93 6.74
CA ARG A 187 -1.62 22.92 7.49
C ARG A 187 -1.08 22.38 8.81
N HIS A 188 -1.80 21.45 9.44
CA HIS A 188 -1.51 21.00 10.80
C HIS A 188 -1.05 19.53 10.90
N ARG A 189 -1.14 18.76 9.82
CA ARG A 189 -0.86 17.31 9.79
C ARG A 189 -0.12 16.88 8.51
N ILE A 190 0.51 15.71 8.56
CA ILE A 190 1.21 15.09 7.41
C ILE A 190 0.18 14.33 6.56
N GLN A 191 -0.01 14.74 5.30
CA GLN A 191 -0.97 14.12 4.38
C GLN A 191 -0.42 12.85 3.71
N ILE A 192 -1.17 11.73 3.79
CA ILE A 192 -0.82 10.43 3.16
C ILE A 192 -2.09 9.76 2.60
N GLY A 193 -2.15 9.54 1.28
CA GLY A 193 -3.23 8.76 0.62
C GLY A 193 -4.53 9.52 0.33
N ARG A 194 -5.47 8.85 -0.37
CA ARG A 194 -6.86 9.27 -0.64
C ARG A 194 -7.76 8.03 -0.83
N SER A 195 -9.02 8.10 -0.40
CA SER A 195 -10.06 7.13 -0.76
C SER A 195 -11.43 7.82 -0.75
N PHE A 196 -12.31 7.42 -1.68
CA PHE A 196 -13.71 7.87 -1.77
C PHE A 196 -14.62 6.64 -1.87
N SER A 197 -15.77 6.71 -1.22
CA SER A 197 -16.90 5.81 -1.46
C SER A 197 -18.20 6.58 -1.20
N SER A 198 -19.17 6.49 -2.11
CA SER A 198 -20.53 6.98 -1.89
C SER A 198 -21.38 5.85 -1.35
N ASN A 199 -22.05 6.06 -0.22
CA ASN A 199 -23.17 5.21 0.21
C ASN A 199 -24.45 6.04 0.18
N ASN A 200 -25.56 5.35 -0.07
CA ASN A 200 -26.92 5.86 -0.15
C ASN A 200 -27.36 6.56 1.15
N SER A 201 -26.97 7.81 1.31
CA SER A 201 -27.66 8.77 2.14
C SER A 201 -27.91 10.01 1.28
N ASP A 202 -29.06 10.64 1.44
CA ASP A 202 -29.49 11.85 0.73
C ASP A 202 -28.61 13.10 0.98
N ASN A 203 -27.39 12.89 1.51
CA ASN A 203 -26.45 13.91 1.94
C ASN A 203 -25.00 13.48 1.68
N ILE A 204 -24.15 14.46 1.41
CA ILE A 204 -22.70 14.30 1.35
C ILE A 204 -22.12 14.05 2.75
N ALA A 205 -21.13 13.16 2.87
CA ALA A 205 -20.50 12.82 4.13
C ALA A 205 -18.97 12.80 4.04
N LEU A 206 -18.31 13.22 5.12
CA LEU A 206 -16.88 13.05 5.35
C LEU A 206 -16.65 11.64 5.92
N CYS A 207 -15.95 10.79 5.17
CA CYS A 207 -15.50 9.49 5.68
C CYS A 207 -14.15 9.68 6.37
N SER A 208 -14.11 9.48 7.68
CA SER A 208 -12.90 9.62 8.50
C SER A 208 -12.58 8.30 9.17
N ASP A 209 -11.32 7.89 9.16
CA ASP A 209 -10.92 6.60 9.71
C ASP A 209 -9.60 6.69 10.47
N TYR A 210 -9.45 5.78 11.42
CA TYR A 210 -8.24 5.63 12.21
C TYR A 210 -7.22 4.80 11.43
N SER A 211 -6.00 5.32 11.35
CA SER A 211 -4.88 4.63 10.71
C SER A 211 -3.60 4.84 11.51
N VAL A 212 -2.76 3.81 11.50
CA VAL A 212 -1.47 3.82 12.19
C VAL A 212 -0.36 3.68 11.16
N LEU A 213 0.62 4.56 11.22
CA LEU A 213 1.79 4.54 10.36
C LEU A 213 3.05 4.56 11.19
N ALA A 214 3.97 3.64 10.88
CA ALA A 214 5.30 3.63 11.47
C ALA A 214 6.17 4.71 10.79
N LEU A 215 6.70 5.63 11.59
CA LEU A 215 7.59 6.70 11.14
C LEU A 215 8.96 6.56 11.81
N LEU A 216 10.02 6.87 11.06
CA LEU A 216 11.37 6.98 11.59
C LEU A 216 11.48 8.21 12.48
N LYS A 217 12.04 8.03 13.69
CA LYS A 217 12.51 9.11 14.55
C LYS A 217 13.80 9.70 13.99
N LYS A 218 14.14 10.92 14.43
CA LYS A 218 15.47 11.49 14.21
C LYS A 218 16.50 10.67 14.99
N VAL A 219 17.45 10.03 14.29
CA VAL A 219 18.45 9.16 14.93
C VAL A 219 19.77 9.17 14.13
N PRO A 220 20.95 9.19 14.79
CA PRO A 220 22.23 9.02 14.09
C PRO A 220 22.28 7.69 13.33
N VAL A 221 22.85 7.70 12.12
CA VAL A 221 22.87 6.51 11.26
C VAL A 221 23.57 5.33 11.94
N LEU A 222 24.70 5.55 12.60
CA LEU A 222 25.42 4.48 13.31
C LEU A 222 24.65 3.91 14.50
N GLN A 223 23.82 4.72 15.17
CA GLN A 223 22.95 4.23 16.23
C GLN A 223 21.82 3.38 15.63
N PHE A 224 21.19 3.88 14.56
CA PHE A 224 20.17 3.14 13.84
C PHE A 224 20.65 1.75 13.38
N LEU A 225 21.88 1.66 12.85
CA LEU A 225 22.45 0.38 12.44
C LEU A 225 22.68 -0.59 13.62
N ARG A 226 23.15 -0.08 14.77
CA ARG A 226 23.29 -0.89 16.00
C ARG A 226 21.95 -1.46 16.46
N ASP A 227 20.89 -0.66 16.38
CA ASP A 227 19.57 -1.07 16.85
C ASP A 227 18.86 -2.05 15.91
N HIS A 228 19.20 -2.08 14.61
CA HIS A 228 18.44 -2.81 13.58
C HIS A 228 19.20 -3.94 12.89
N ILE A 229 20.53 -3.99 12.99
CA ILE A 229 21.34 -5.04 12.39
C ILE A 229 21.93 -5.90 13.52
N PRO A 230 21.52 -7.18 13.65
CA PRO A 230 22.08 -8.08 14.66
C PRO A 230 23.60 -8.18 14.56
N ASN A 231 24.28 -8.10 15.70
CA ASN A 231 25.74 -8.17 15.81
C ASN A 231 26.49 -7.08 15.01
N PHE A 232 25.86 -5.93 14.74
CA PHE A 232 26.52 -4.79 14.13
C PHE A 232 27.64 -4.25 15.03
N LYS A 233 28.86 -4.17 14.50
CA LYS A 233 30.05 -3.65 15.19
C LYS A 233 30.59 -2.44 14.44
N LEU A 234 31.21 -1.50 15.15
CA LEU A 234 31.87 -0.36 14.52
C LEU A 234 33.28 -0.68 14.04
N ASN A 235 33.91 -1.71 14.62
CA ASN A 235 35.31 -2.07 14.42
C ASN A 235 35.42 -3.45 13.75
N TYR A 236 34.99 -3.55 12.48
CA TYR A 236 35.06 -4.81 11.73
C TYR A 236 36.46 -5.12 11.15
N GLY A 237 37.37 -4.15 11.09
CA GLY A 237 38.45 -4.21 10.09
C GLY A 237 37.81 -4.18 8.68
N PRO A 238 38.20 -5.07 7.75
CA PRO A 238 37.48 -5.24 6.48
C PRO A 238 36.01 -5.64 6.73
N VAL A 239 35.07 -4.78 6.32
CA VAL A 239 33.64 -5.05 6.52
C VAL A 239 33.20 -6.23 5.64
N PRO A 240 32.67 -7.32 6.21
CA PRO A 240 32.22 -8.47 5.41
C PRO A 240 31.12 -8.07 4.42
N HIS A 241 31.15 -8.65 3.22
CA HIS A 241 30.21 -8.32 2.14
C HIS A 241 28.73 -8.44 2.56
N TRP A 242 28.38 -9.45 3.36
CA TRP A 242 27.02 -9.65 3.85
C TRP A 242 26.56 -8.51 4.79
N VAL A 243 27.47 -7.93 5.57
CA VAL A 243 27.19 -6.77 6.44
C VAL A 243 26.91 -5.55 5.57
N THR A 244 27.77 -5.27 4.59
CA THR A 244 27.59 -4.15 3.64
C THR A 244 26.24 -4.24 2.93
N LYS A 245 25.84 -5.43 2.48
CA LYS A 245 24.54 -5.66 1.85
C LYS A 245 23.37 -5.39 2.80
N ASN A 246 23.50 -5.76 4.08
CA ASN A 246 22.48 -5.49 5.09
C ASN A 246 22.37 -4.00 5.43
N ILE A 247 23.50 -3.28 5.52
CA ILE A 247 23.53 -1.83 5.72
C ILE A 247 22.88 -1.11 4.53
N GLU A 248 23.29 -1.46 3.30
CA GLU A 248 22.74 -0.84 2.09
C GLU A 248 21.24 -1.09 2.01
N LYS A 249 20.81 -2.34 2.26
CA LYS A 249 19.39 -2.67 2.36
C LYS A 249 18.73 -1.75 3.39
N ALA A 250 19.24 -1.67 4.61
CA ALA A 250 18.66 -0.88 5.69
C ALA A 250 18.52 0.62 5.38
N LEU A 251 19.46 1.22 4.66
CA LEU A 251 19.57 2.68 4.52
C LEU A 251 19.16 3.25 3.16
N LYS A 252 19.27 2.49 2.07
CA LYS A 252 19.00 2.98 0.71
C LYS A 252 17.59 3.53 0.57
N GLY A 253 17.47 4.72 -0.02
CA GLY A 253 16.23 5.46 -0.21
C GLY A 253 15.80 6.33 0.99
N LEU A 254 16.38 6.12 2.17
CA LEU A 254 16.10 6.98 3.34
C LEU A 254 16.76 8.35 3.18
N LYS A 255 16.21 9.34 3.87
CA LYS A 255 16.73 10.71 3.91
C LYS A 255 17.56 10.96 5.16
N VAL A 256 18.64 11.71 4.99
CA VAL A 256 19.52 12.16 6.07
C VAL A 256 19.76 13.66 6.01
N THR A 257 20.05 14.24 7.16
CA THR A 257 20.78 15.50 7.30
C THR A 257 22.22 15.20 7.71
N VAL A 258 23.13 16.14 7.47
CA VAL A 258 24.53 16.01 7.85
C VAL A 258 24.88 16.92 9.03
N ILE A 259 25.82 16.49 9.86
CA ILE A 259 26.23 17.22 11.08
C ILE A 259 27.68 17.72 11.07
N HIS A 260 28.46 17.42 10.02
CA HIS A 260 29.81 17.98 9.86
C HIS A 260 29.82 19.48 9.52
N ARG A 261 28.66 20.06 9.17
CA ARG A 261 28.47 21.48 8.85
C ARG A 261 27.05 21.93 9.18
N THR A 262 26.86 23.24 9.37
CA THR A 262 25.54 23.83 9.61
C THR A 262 24.73 23.88 8.31
N THR A 263 23.73 23.02 8.17
CA THR A 263 22.81 23.04 7.02
C THR A 263 21.46 22.43 7.38
N LYS A 264 20.38 22.93 6.75
CA LYS A 264 19.03 22.33 6.81
C LYS A 264 18.75 21.40 5.61
N GLN A 265 19.74 21.21 4.73
CA GLN A 265 19.58 20.41 3.52
C GLN A 265 19.38 18.93 3.87
N LYS A 266 18.40 18.32 3.19
CA LYS A 266 18.10 16.88 3.28
C LYS A 266 18.63 16.17 2.04
N TYR A 267 19.26 15.02 2.22
CA TYR A 267 19.81 14.18 1.16
C TYR A 267 19.09 12.84 1.14
N ILE A 268 18.96 12.22 -0.03
CA ILE A 268 18.46 10.85 -0.19
C ILE A 268 19.68 9.94 -0.33
N ILE A 269 19.73 8.86 0.46
CA ILE A 269 20.79 7.86 0.37
C ILE A 269 20.59 7.03 -0.89
N ARG A 270 21.53 7.13 -1.84
CA ARG A 270 21.51 6.36 -3.10
C ARG A 270 22.07 4.96 -2.93
N GLY A 271 22.99 4.79 -2.00
CA GLY A 271 23.64 3.52 -1.71
C GLY A 271 24.82 3.74 -0.78
N LEU A 272 25.75 2.79 -0.82
CA LEU A 272 27.04 2.85 -0.13
C LEU A 272 28.15 3.01 -1.16
N THR A 273 29.28 3.58 -0.75
CA THR A 273 30.49 3.57 -1.58
C THR A 273 31.01 2.14 -1.76
N SER A 274 31.64 1.87 -2.91
CA SER A 274 32.24 0.57 -3.22
C SER A 274 33.47 0.25 -2.38
N SER A 275 34.14 1.28 -1.85
CA SER A 275 35.33 1.18 -1.01
C SER A 275 35.07 1.77 0.38
N VAL A 276 35.91 1.39 1.35
CA VAL A 276 35.90 1.92 2.72
C VAL A 276 36.36 3.37 2.76
N THR A 277 35.92 4.12 3.77
CA THR A 277 36.18 5.57 3.93
C THR A 277 37.68 5.93 3.80
N ASN A 278 38.57 5.09 4.34
CA ASN A 278 40.02 5.31 4.29
C ASN A 278 40.63 5.33 2.87
N ASN A 279 39.99 4.66 1.91
CA ASN A 279 40.52 4.48 0.55
C ASN A 279 39.75 5.32 -0.48
N LEU A 280 38.89 6.25 -0.03
CA LEU A 280 38.14 7.12 -0.91
C LEU A 280 38.91 8.40 -1.20
N SER A 281 38.95 8.78 -2.46
CA SER A 281 39.41 10.09 -2.93
C SER A 281 38.40 10.69 -3.90
N PHE A 282 38.50 11.99 -4.13
CA PHE A 282 37.72 12.66 -5.16
C PHE A 282 38.47 13.88 -5.71
N PRO A 283 38.16 14.29 -6.95
CA PRO A 283 38.79 15.45 -7.55
C PRO A 283 38.18 16.74 -6.99
N ILE A 284 39.03 17.69 -6.60
CA ILE A 284 38.66 19.08 -6.31
C ILE A 284 39.06 19.92 -7.52
N GLU A 285 38.19 20.81 -8.01
CA GLU A 285 38.41 21.53 -9.28
C GLU A 285 39.42 22.69 -9.20
N ASP A 286 39.81 23.15 -8.01
CA ASP A 286 40.59 24.39 -7.85
C ASP A 286 41.53 24.36 -6.62
N PRO A 287 42.84 24.08 -6.78
CA PRO A 287 43.51 23.50 -7.95
C PRO A 287 43.10 22.04 -8.19
N ARG A 288 43.15 21.56 -9.46
CA ARG A 288 42.76 20.19 -9.83
C ARG A 288 43.69 19.15 -9.21
N ARG A 289 43.28 18.60 -8.06
CA ARG A 289 43.99 17.53 -7.35
C ARG A 289 43.03 16.49 -6.81
N GLU A 290 43.48 15.24 -6.77
CA GLU A 290 42.81 14.19 -6.00
C GLU A 290 43.09 14.43 -4.52
N VAL A 291 42.03 14.47 -3.71
CA VAL A 291 42.16 14.61 -2.26
C VAL A 291 41.49 13.42 -1.61
N GLY A 292 42.19 12.81 -0.65
CA GLY A 292 41.63 11.76 0.18
C GLY A 292 40.49 12.30 1.05
N LEU A 293 39.43 11.50 1.19
CA LEU A 293 38.22 11.93 1.88
C LEU A 293 38.48 12.21 3.36
N VAL A 294 39.39 11.46 3.99
CA VAL A 294 39.75 11.63 5.40
C VAL A 294 40.48 12.96 5.63
N GLU A 295 41.48 13.27 4.82
CA GLU A 295 42.21 14.54 4.88
C GLU A 295 41.27 15.71 4.61
N TYR A 296 40.40 15.60 3.60
CA TYR A 296 39.47 16.66 3.28
C TYR A 296 38.51 17.02 4.43
N PHE A 297 37.95 16.03 5.14
CA PHE A 297 37.05 16.31 6.26
C PHE A 297 37.79 16.92 7.45
N LYS A 298 39.04 16.52 7.68
CA LYS A 298 39.91 17.12 8.69
C LYS A 298 40.24 18.57 8.35
N ASP A 299 40.76 18.82 7.15
CA ASP A 299 41.26 20.14 6.75
C ASP A 299 40.13 21.16 6.56
N LYS A 300 39.01 20.74 5.96
CA LYS A 300 37.91 21.68 5.62
C LYS A 300 36.91 21.89 6.74
N TYR A 301 36.61 20.86 7.52
CA TYR A 301 35.54 20.90 8.53
C TYR A 301 36.05 20.73 9.96
N ASN A 302 37.37 20.51 10.15
CA ASN A 302 37.95 20.16 11.44
C ASN A 302 37.25 18.95 12.08
N LYS A 303 36.93 17.94 11.26
CA LYS A 303 36.27 16.70 11.71
C LYS A 303 37.20 15.51 11.51
N VAL A 304 37.54 14.85 12.62
CA VAL A 304 38.28 13.59 12.61
C VAL A 304 37.29 12.45 12.38
N ILE A 305 37.57 11.61 11.38
CA ILE A 305 36.80 10.40 11.08
C ILE A 305 37.34 9.25 11.94
N GLU A 306 36.49 8.70 12.79
CA GLU A 306 36.85 7.57 13.67
C GLU A 306 36.65 6.24 12.95
N HIS A 307 35.51 6.08 12.26
CA HIS A 307 35.11 4.80 11.66
C HIS A 307 35.58 4.63 10.19
N ARG A 308 36.90 4.70 9.97
CA ARG A 308 37.52 4.75 8.63
C ARG A 308 37.34 3.49 7.77
N TYR A 309 37.05 2.35 8.38
CA TYR A 309 36.83 1.09 7.67
C TYR A 309 35.36 0.86 7.26
N LEU A 310 34.43 1.71 7.71
CA LEU A 310 33.06 1.68 7.20
C LEU A 310 33.00 2.37 5.83
N PRO A 311 32.13 1.94 4.90
CA PRO A 311 31.86 2.69 3.69
C PRO A 311 31.14 4.01 4.01
N CYS A 312 31.23 4.98 3.09
CA CYS A 312 30.47 6.23 3.18
C CYS A 312 29.05 6.04 2.62
N LEU A 313 28.13 6.93 3.01
CA LEU A 313 26.84 7.07 2.33
C LEU A 313 27.04 7.82 1.03
N ASP A 314 26.48 7.27 -0.06
CA ASP A 314 26.39 7.99 -1.32
C ASP A 314 25.15 8.90 -1.33
N LEU A 315 25.40 10.20 -1.26
CA LEU A 315 24.41 11.28 -1.28
C LEU A 315 24.45 12.07 -2.60
N SER A 316 25.07 11.49 -3.64
CA SER A 316 25.28 12.13 -4.94
C SER A 316 23.96 12.45 -5.63
N LYS A 317 23.93 13.58 -6.33
CA LYS A 317 22.74 14.07 -7.02
C LYS A 317 23.12 14.81 -8.30
N ASP A 318 22.38 14.55 -9.38
CA ASP A 318 22.50 15.27 -10.65
C ASP A 318 23.96 15.24 -11.19
N GLY A 319 24.65 14.10 -11.06
CA GLY A 319 26.04 13.90 -11.49
C GLY A 319 27.12 14.44 -10.54
N LYS A 320 26.75 15.17 -9.49
CA LYS A 320 27.70 15.71 -8.50
C LYS A 320 27.97 14.70 -7.38
N MET A 321 29.23 14.28 -7.26
CA MET A 321 29.69 13.38 -6.20
C MET A 321 29.50 14.00 -4.81
N ASN A 322 28.99 13.21 -3.87
CA ASN A 322 28.81 13.61 -2.48
C ASN A 322 28.82 12.38 -1.56
N TYR A 323 30.01 12.03 -1.07
CA TYR A 323 30.19 10.94 -0.11
C TYR A 323 30.35 11.50 1.29
N VAL A 324 29.59 10.95 2.24
CA VAL A 324 29.62 11.41 3.63
C VAL A 324 29.78 10.21 4.56
N PRO A 325 30.76 10.22 5.48
CA PRO A 325 30.89 9.20 6.52
C PRO A 325 29.60 9.03 7.31
N MET A 326 29.24 7.78 7.62
CA MET A 326 27.99 7.46 8.31
C MET A 326 27.86 8.15 9.68
N GLU A 327 28.98 8.37 10.37
CA GLU A 327 29.03 9.04 11.68
C GLU A 327 28.57 10.51 11.62
N PHE A 328 28.64 11.15 10.46
CA PHE A 328 28.18 12.51 10.25
C PHE A 328 26.78 12.61 9.64
N CYS A 329 26.03 11.50 9.61
CA CYS A 329 24.69 11.44 9.04
C CYS A 329 23.63 11.13 10.10
N VAL A 330 22.52 11.85 10.05
CA VAL A 330 21.36 11.69 10.95
C VAL A 330 20.11 11.47 10.11
N LEU A 331 19.37 10.40 10.37
CA LEU A 331 18.10 10.12 9.69
C LEU A 331 17.09 11.24 9.98
N VAL A 332 16.38 11.66 8.93
CA VAL A 332 15.31 12.66 9.03
C VAL A 332 14.08 12.05 9.70
N GLU A 333 13.46 12.79 10.60
CA GLU A 333 12.21 12.40 11.25
C GLU A 333 11.00 12.40 10.29
N GLY A 334 9.98 11.59 10.60
CA GLY A 334 8.70 11.60 9.90
C GLY A 334 8.72 10.87 8.57
N GLN A 335 9.78 10.11 8.30
CA GLN A 335 9.87 9.25 7.12
C GLN A 335 9.11 7.95 7.35
N ARG A 336 8.30 7.53 6.38
CA ARG A 336 7.57 6.26 6.45
C ARG A 336 8.54 5.09 6.57
N TYR A 337 8.37 4.27 7.60
CA TYR A 337 9.09 3.02 7.75
C TYR A 337 8.45 1.94 6.85
N PRO A 338 9.22 1.24 5.99
CA PRO A 338 8.68 0.20 5.12
C PRO A 338 8.06 -0.95 5.90
N LYS A 339 6.83 -1.35 5.53
CA LYS A 339 6.08 -2.42 6.21
C LYS A 339 6.81 -3.78 6.13
N ASP A 340 7.51 -4.05 5.04
CA ASP A 340 8.21 -5.34 4.85
C ASP A 340 9.43 -5.50 5.78
N ARG A 341 9.87 -4.40 6.40
CA ARG A 341 10.92 -4.40 7.43
C ARG A 341 10.37 -4.39 8.83
N LEU A 342 9.06 -4.18 9.00
CA LEU A 342 8.40 -4.24 10.31
C LEU A 342 8.50 -5.66 10.90
N ASP A 343 8.52 -6.69 10.04
CA ASP A 343 8.72 -8.08 10.44
C ASP A 343 10.13 -8.36 11.00
N MET A 344 11.12 -7.52 10.65
CA MET A 344 12.51 -7.62 11.13
C MET A 344 12.74 -6.83 12.43
N LEU A 345 11.77 -6.04 12.89
CA LEU A 345 11.88 -5.31 14.15
C LEU A 345 11.85 -6.27 15.35
N VAL A 346 12.43 -5.81 16.46
CA VAL A 346 12.33 -6.47 17.76
C VAL A 346 10.86 -6.78 18.07
N ARG A 347 10.58 -7.98 18.60
CA ARG A 347 9.22 -8.51 18.81
C ARG A 347 8.31 -7.51 19.55
N ASP A 348 8.85 -6.75 20.48
CA ASP A 348 8.11 -5.78 21.29
C ASP A 348 7.60 -4.59 20.46
N VAL A 349 8.40 -4.10 19.50
CA VAL A 349 7.99 -3.00 18.60
C VAL A 349 6.87 -3.48 17.68
N ARG A 350 6.97 -4.71 17.16
CA ARG A 350 5.92 -5.33 16.35
C ARG A 350 4.64 -5.55 17.15
N SER A 351 4.76 -6.06 18.38
CA SER A 351 3.63 -6.29 19.29
C SER A 351 2.89 -4.98 19.59
N ASN A 352 3.64 -3.92 19.93
CA ASN A 352 3.08 -2.60 20.17
C ASN A 352 2.41 -2.03 18.91
N PHE A 353 3.06 -2.11 17.74
CA PHE A 353 2.44 -1.67 16.48
C PHE A 353 1.13 -2.40 16.20
N ASN A 354 1.12 -3.73 16.36
CA ASN A 354 -0.09 -4.53 16.17
C ASN A 354 -1.19 -4.15 17.15
N LYS A 355 -0.86 -3.86 18.42
CA LYS A 355 -1.82 -3.38 19.42
C LYS A 355 -2.51 -2.09 18.98
N PHE A 356 -1.76 -1.14 18.41
CA PHE A 356 -2.34 0.11 17.90
C PHE A 356 -3.08 -0.08 16.57
N ALA A 357 -2.56 -0.92 15.66
CA ALA A 357 -3.13 -1.10 14.32
C ALA A 357 -4.38 -2.01 14.31
N LEU A 358 -4.49 -2.94 15.26
CA LEU A 358 -5.64 -3.83 15.47
C LEU A 358 -6.48 -3.32 16.65
N ALA A 359 -6.75 -2.02 16.69
CA ALA A 359 -7.61 -1.44 17.72
C ALA A 359 -9.01 -2.08 17.67
N GLU A 360 -9.52 -2.47 18.84
CA GLU A 360 -10.89 -2.95 19.00
C GLU A 360 -11.90 -1.93 18.45
N PRO A 361 -13.07 -2.36 17.93
CA PRO A 361 -14.04 -1.45 17.31
C PRO A 361 -14.45 -0.27 18.21
N SER A 362 -14.58 -0.48 19.53
CA SER A 362 -14.88 0.57 20.49
C SER A 362 -13.77 1.62 20.59
N VAL A 363 -12.52 1.18 20.77
CA VAL A 363 -11.34 2.06 20.83
C VAL A 363 -11.16 2.81 19.50
N ARG A 364 -11.37 2.13 18.37
CA ARG A 364 -11.32 2.74 17.04
C ARG A 364 -12.39 3.83 16.90
N LYS A 365 -13.63 3.54 17.30
CA LYS A 365 -14.73 4.51 17.30
C LYS A 365 -14.37 5.73 18.14
N ASP A 366 -13.92 5.55 19.38
CA ASP A 366 -13.58 6.65 20.28
C ASP A 366 -12.43 7.51 19.74
N CYS A 367 -11.42 6.88 19.14
CA CYS A 367 -10.36 7.57 18.43
C CYS A 367 -10.89 8.41 17.27
N ILE A 368 -11.76 7.84 16.41
CA ILE A 368 -12.35 8.55 15.27
C ILE A 368 -13.19 9.74 15.76
N CYS A 369 -14.04 9.52 16.76
CA CYS A 369 -14.84 10.58 17.36
C CYS A 369 -13.94 11.69 17.91
N THR A 370 -12.89 11.36 18.66
CA THR A 370 -11.93 12.35 19.18
C THR A 370 -11.21 13.12 18.07
N MET A 371 -10.90 12.46 16.95
CA MET A 371 -10.24 13.11 15.80
C MET A 371 -11.16 14.08 15.06
N VAL A 372 -12.48 13.86 15.11
CA VAL A 372 -13.50 14.64 14.38
C VAL A 372 -14.18 15.69 15.26
N LYS A 373 -14.13 15.56 16.59
CA LYS A 373 -14.72 16.51 17.55
C LYS A 373 -14.25 17.95 17.29
N ALA A 374 -15.21 18.81 16.94
CA ALA A 374 -15.20 20.25 17.18
C ALA A 374 -16.01 20.52 18.46
N ASP A 375 -15.79 21.67 19.10
CA ASP A 375 -16.52 22.10 20.31
C ASP A 375 -18.05 22.22 20.08
N ASP A 376 -18.48 22.30 18.81
CA ASP A 376 -19.86 22.14 18.38
C ASP A 376 -20.01 20.79 17.65
N GLU A 377 -20.63 19.83 18.33
CA GLU A 377 -20.79 18.43 17.92
C GLU A 377 -21.19 18.18 16.44
N PRO A 378 -20.77 17.02 15.88
CA PRO A 378 -21.63 15.85 16.04
C PRO A 378 -20.88 14.62 16.55
N CYS A 379 -21.28 14.11 17.72
CA CYS A 379 -21.15 12.71 18.11
C CYS A 379 -22.09 11.80 17.28
N GLY A 380 -22.21 12.05 15.99
CA GLY A 380 -23.14 11.38 15.08
C GLY A 380 -22.40 10.86 13.87
N GLY A 381 -21.66 9.76 14.03
CA GLY A 381 -21.51 8.84 12.91
C GLY A 381 -22.92 8.44 12.48
N GLY A 382 -23.25 8.56 11.19
CA GLY A 382 -24.61 8.27 10.74
C GLY A 382 -25.11 6.93 11.27
N ILE A 383 -26.37 6.88 11.71
CA ILE A 383 -27.02 5.60 12.01
C ILE A 383 -27.38 4.99 10.66
N ALA A 384 -26.65 3.96 10.26
CA ALA A 384 -27.04 3.12 9.14
C ALA A 384 -27.90 1.98 9.68
N GLN A 385 -28.98 1.66 8.99
CA GLN A 385 -29.71 0.41 9.23
C GLN A 385 -29.07 -0.65 8.35
N ASN A 386 -28.75 -1.81 8.93
CA ASN A 386 -28.32 -2.95 8.16
C ASN A 386 -29.26 -4.14 8.38
N PHE A 387 -29.28 -5.01 7.40
CA PHE A 387 -30.01 -6.26 7.44
C PHE A 387 -29.02 -7.37 7.75
N GLU A 388 -29.33 -8.19 8.74
CA GLU A 388 -28.60 -9.43 8.96
C GLU A 388 -29.22 -10.52 8.09
N ILE A 389 -28.35 -11.30 7.45
CA ILE A 389 -28.71 -12.45 6.65
C ILE A 389 -28.21 -13.67 7.42
N ALA A 390 -29.08 -14.65 7.64
CA ALA A 390 -28.70 -15.90 8.27
C ALA A 390 -27.56 -16.59 7.48
N PRO A 391 -26.54 -17.14 8.17
CA PRO A 391 -25.48 -17.86 7.49
C PRO A 391 -26.06 -19.09 6.77
N PRO A 392 -25.50 -19.47 5.60
CA PRO A 392 -26.01 -20.61 4.85
C PRO A 392 -25.71 -21.92 5.57
N SER A 393 -26.47 -22.98 5.25
CA SER A 393 -26.10 -24.32 5.70
C SER A 393 -25.03 -24.90 4.78
N LEU A 394 -24.13 -25.69 5.37
CA LEU A 394 -23.05 -26.36 4.66
C LEU A 394 -23.35 -27.84 4.48
N LYS A 395 -22.86 -28.40 3.38
CA LYS A 395 -22.89 -29.83 3.07
C LYS A 395 -21.48 -30.39 3.20
N LEU A 396 -21.28 -31.30 4.15
CA LEU A 396 -20.02 -31.98 4.43
C LEU A 396 -20.20 -33.50 4.40
N GLY A 397 -19.11 -34.26 4.37
CA GLY A 397 -19.17 -35.70 4.61
C GLY A 397 -19.29 -35.99 6.11
N ASN A 398 -20.01 -37.04 6.49
CA ASN A 398 -20.01 -37.59 7.84
C ASN A 398 -18.99 -38.75 7.97
N VAL A 399 -18.85 -39.30 9.17
CA VAL A 399 -17.94 -40.43 9.45
C VAL A 399 -18.26 -41.71 8.65
N ASN A 400 -19.47 -41.83 8.10
CA ASN A 400 -19.88 -42.94 7.23
C ASN A 400 -19.62 -42.64 5.74
N GLY A 401 -19.18 -41.41 5.41
CA GLY A 401 -18.94 -40.96 4.05
C GLY A 401 -20.19 -40.44 3.33
N GLU A 402 -21.30 -40.26 4.05
CA GLU A 402 -22.53 -39.71 3.50
C GLU A 402 -22.58 -38.19 3.67
N ALA A 403 -23.35 -37.50 2.82
CA ALA A 403 -23.53 -36.07 2.95
C ALA A 403 -24.38 -35.71 4.20
N SER A 404 -23.87 -34.78 5.00
CA SER A 404 -24.51 -34.25 6.21
C SER A 404 -24.67 -32.74 6.11
N ARG A 405 -25.77 -32.24 6.67
CA ARG A 405 -26.04 -30.80 6.82
C ARG A 405 -25.38 -30.29 8.09
N VAL A 406 -24.60 -29.22 7.96
CA VAL A 406 -23.99 -28.51 9.09
C VAL A 406 -24.49 -27.08 9.11
N THR A 407 -25.15 -26.71 10.20
CA THR A 407 -25.58 -25.34 10.46
C THR A 407 -24.38 -24.52 10.93
N VAL A 408 -24.14 -23.38 10.29
CA VAL A 408 -23.08 -22.44 10.68
C VAL A 408 -23.61 -21.58 11.82
N SER A 409 -22.78 -21.37 12.85
CA SER A 409 -23.14 -20.52 13.99
C SER A 409 -23.22 -19.04 13.60
N ASP A 410 -23.88 -18.23 14.42
CA ASP A 410 -24.11 -16.81 14.17
C ASP A 410 -22.82 -15.98 14.07
N ASP A 411 -21.71 -16.48 14.63
CA ASP A 411 -20.37 -15.89 14.48
C ASP A 411 -19.70 -16.24 13.14
N CYS A 412 -20.44 -16.89 12.22
CA CYS A 412 -20.00 -17.36 10.91
C CYS A 412 -18.81 -18.34 10.96
N GLN A 413 -18.62 -19.04 12.08
CA GLN A 413 -17.57 -20.04 12.23
C GLN A 413 -18.11 -21.47 12.12
N TRP A 414 -17.26 -22.37 11.64
CA TRP A 414 -17.54 -23.80 11.62
C TRP A 414 -16.21 -24.57 11.66
N ASN A 415 -16.27 -25.85 11.99
CA ASN A 415 -15.11 -26.74 12.01
C ASN A 415 -15.49 -28.15 11.54
N LEU A 416 -14.49 -29.02 11.42
CA LEU A 416 -14.65 -30.41 10.98
C LEU A 416 -14.85 -31.38 12.15
N ILE A 417 -15.25 -30.91 13.34
CA ILE A 417 -15.51 -31.82 14.45
C ILE A 417 -16.71 -32.69 14.05
N GLY A 418 -16.52 -34.01 14.11
CA GLY A 418 -17.54 -34.99 13.71
C GLY A 418 -17.80 -35.12 12.20
N ASN A 419 -17.08 -34.37 11.35
CA ASN A 419 -17.29 -34.31 9.91
C ASN A 419 -15.98 -34.58 9.13
N CYS A 420 -16.11 -34.93 7.85
CA CYS A 420 -15.01 -35.12 6.91
C CYS A 420 -15.24 -34.30 5.63
N VAL A 421 -14.32 -34.42 4.65
CA VAL A 421 -14.50 -33.74 3.37
C VAL A 421 -15.65 -34.36 2.58
N LEU A 422 -16.36 -33.56 1.79
CA LEU A 422 -17.47 -34.05 0.98
C LEU A 422 -17.04 -35.05 -0.10
N GLU A 423 -15.94 -34.76 -0.79
CA GLU A 423 -15.34 -35.61 -1.81
C GLU A 423 -13.81 -35.67 -1.61
N GLY A 424 -13.34 -36.79 -1.05
CA GLY A 424 -11.92 -37.03 -0.81
C GLY A 424 -11.24 -37.64 -2.03
N LYS A 425 -10.09 -37.06 -2.43
CA LYS A 425 -9.26 -37.62 -3.51
C LYS A 425 -8.23 -38.60 -2.99
N ARG A 426 -7.99 -39.67 -3.76
CA ARG A 426 -6.95 -40.66 -3.49
C ARG A 426 -5.56 -40.07 -3.73
N VAL A 427 -4.67 -40.24 -2.75
CA VAL A 427 -3.27 -39.81 -2.76
C VAL A 427 -2.38 -41.04 -2.64
N GLU A 428 -2.04 -41.61 -3.79
CA GLU A 428 -1.29 -42.86 -3.92
C GLU A 428 0.21 -42.60 -4.10
N ARG A 429 0.56 -41.61 -4.93
CA ARG A 429 1.94 -41.30 -5.32
C ARG A 429 2.30 -39.91 -4.83
N TRP A 430 2.97 -39.82 -3.69
CA TRP A 430 3.48 -38.57 -3.14
C TRP A 430 4.83 -38.77 -2.46
N ALA A 431 5.60 -37.69 -2.32
CA ALA A 431 6.93 -37.72 -1.72
C ALA A 431 7.16 -36.46 -0.89
N ILE A 432 8.22 -36.47 -0.07
CA ILE A 432 8.66 -35.32 0.71
C ILE A 432 10.04 -34.88 0.22
N ILE A 433 10.19 -33.61 -0.14
CA ILE A 433 11.49 -32.94 -0.22
C ILE A 433 11.66 -32.03 0.99
N ASP A 434 12.76 -32.18 1.70
CA ASP A 434 13.02 -31.47 2.95
C ASP A 434 14.20 -30.52 2.80
N PHE A 435 13.90 -29.23 2.73
CA PHE A 435 14.86 -28.13 2.71
C PHE A 435 15.22 -27.64 4.11
N THR A 436 14.93 -28.40 5.17
CA THR A 436 15.11 -27.90 6.54
C THR A 436 16.54 -28.03 7.05
N ASP A 437 17.01 -26.97 7.70
CA ASP A 437 18.32 -26.90 8.30
C ASP A 437 18.42 -27.89 9.47
N ARG A 438 19.64 -28.32 9.80
CA ARG A 438 19.91 -29.30 10.86
C ARG A 438 19.20 -29.00 12.20
N ASN A 439 19.12 -27.73 12.58
CA ASN A 439 18.54 -27.30 13.87
C ASN A 439 17.00 -27.35 13.91
N VAL A 440 16.34 -27.32 12.75
CA VAL A 440 14.88 -27.31 12.63
C VAL A 440 14.41 -28.42 11.70
N LYS A 441 15.17 -29.52 11.66
CA LYS A 441 14.97 -30.63 10.73
C LYS A 441 13.57 -31.21 10.87
N LEU A 442 12.90 -31.52 9.77
CA LEU A 442 11.60 -32.17 9.82
C LEU A 442 11.73 -33.56 10.44
N ASN A 443 10.88 -33.86 11.43
CA ASN A 443 10.68 -35.26 11.83
C ASN A 443 9.76 -35.94 10.79
N TYR A 444 10.31 -36.28 9.64
CA TYR A 444 9.53 -36.71 8.48
C TYR A 444 8.75 -37.99 8.75
N ILE A 445 9.29 -38.94 9.53
CA ILE A 445 8.63 -40.21 9.88
C ILE A 445 7.36 -39.92 10.67
N GLN A 446 7.48 -39.12 11.74
CA GLN A 446 6.34 -38.79 12.59
C GLN A 446 5.33 -37.91 11.83
N PHE A 447 5.82 -36.97 11.03
CA PHE A 447 5.00 -36.07 10.23
C PHE A 447 4.19 -36.84 9.18
N ALA A 448 4.84 -37.66 8.36
CA ALA A 448 4.18 -38.44 7.30
C ALA A 448 3.12 -39.37 7.88
N ARG A 449 3.47 -40.16 8.91
CA ARG A 449 2.53 -41.08 9.58
C ARG A 449 1.30 -40.35 10.11
N LYS A 450 1.49 -39.23 10.81
CA LYS A 450 0.37 -38.44 11.37
C LYS A 450 -0.47 -37.80 10.28
N LEU A 451 0.15 -37.31 9.20
CA LEU A 451 -0.56 -36.74 8.06
C LEU A 451 -1.43 -37.80 7.38
N VAL A 452 -0.88 -38.98 7.08
CA VAL A 452 -1.62 -40.11 6.49
C VAL A 452 -2.83 -40.48 7.34
N ILE A 453 -2.64 -40.64 8.66
CA ILE A 453 -3.73 -40.93 9.60
C ILE A 453 -4.78 -39.82 9.55
N ARG A 454 -4.37 -38.55 9.52
CA ARG A 454 -5.30 -37.43 9.52
C ARG A 454 -6.09 -37.32 8.23
N CYS A 455 -5.45 -37.54 7.07
CA CYS A 455 -6.12 -37.59 5.77
C CYS A 455 -7.17 -38.71 5.74
N ARG A 456 -6.83 -39.91 6.21
CA ARG A 456 -7.79 -41.03 6.26
C ARG A 456 -8.99 -40.74 7.15
N LYS A 457 -8.79 -40.12 8.32
CA LYS A 457 -9.88 -39.65 9.18
C LYS A 457 -10.78 -38.61 8.52
N LEU A 458 -10.26 -37.89 7.53
CA LEU A 458 -11.01 -36.94 6.72
C LEU A 458 -11.50 -37.54 5.40
N HIS A 459 -11.47 -38.87 5.24
CA HIS A 459 -11.90 -39.60 4.04
C HIS A 459 -11.09 -39.26 2.78
N ILE A 460 -9.86 -38.77 2.97
CA ILE A 460 -8.86 -38.60 1.94
C ILE A 460 -7.94 -39.83 2.03
N GLU A 461 -8.14 -40.80 1.13
CA GLU A 461 -7.32 -42.01 1.11
C GLU A 461 -5.86 -41.67 0.74
N MET A 462 -4.97 -41.70 1.72
CA MET A 462 -3.54 -41.41 1.53
C MET A 462 -2.69 -42.65 1.82
N LYS A 463 -1.82 -43.01 0.88
CA LYS A 463 -0.78 -44.04 1.06
C LYS A 463 0.44 -43.45 1.79
N GLU A 464 1.40 -44.29 2.18
CA GLU A 464 2.70 -43.80 2.69
C GLU A 464 3.48 -43.10 1.56
N PRO A 465 4.40 -42.17 1.89
CA PRO A 465 5.18 -41.48 0.86
C PRO A 465 6.10 -42.48 0.15
N LEU A 466 6.28 -42.32 -1.16
CA LEU A 466 7.17 -43.16 -1.96
C LEU A 466 8.63 -43.06 -1.46
N PHE A 467 9.06 -41.85 -1.09
CA PHE A 467 10.38 -41.59 -0.51
C PHE A 467 10.44 -40.19 0.15
N TYR A 468 11.53 -40.00 0.90
CA TYR A 468 11.95 -38.73 1.49
C TYR A 468 13.30 -38.32 0.89
N GLU A 469 13.45 -37.06 0.52
CA GLU A 469 14.64 -36.50 -0.11
C GLU A 469 15.11 -35.24 0.64
N PRO A 470 16.31 -35.22 1.27
CA PRO A 470 16.88 -34.01 1.85
C PRO A 470 17.45 -33.08 0.76
N SER A 471 17.36 -31.77 0.97
CA SER A 471 17.95 -30.73 0.11
C SER A 471 18.23 -29.48 0.95
N GLU A 472 18.87 -28.47 0.38
CA GLU A 472 19.27 -27.24 1.07
C GLU A 472 18.47 -26.02 0.56
N MET A 473 18.08 -25.11 1.46
CA MET A 473 17.34 -23.89 1.10
C MET A 473 18.06 -23.03 0.04
N CYS A 474 19.39 -23.08 0.01
CA CYS A 474 20.18 -22.30 -0.94
C CYS A 474 19.96 -22.72 -2.40
N GLU A 475 19.59 -23.99 -2.65
CA GLU A 475 19.30 -24.50 -3.99
C GLU A 475 18.10 -23.79 -4.60
N LEU A 476 17.08 -23.43 -3.80
CA LEU A 476 15.89 -22.71 -4.25
C LEU A 476 16.21 -21.33 -4.85
N ARG A 477 17.35 -20.75 -4.52
CA ARG A 477 17.78 -19.44 -5.02
C ARG A 477 18.43 -19.52 -6.40
N ASN A 478 18.88 -20.70 -6.82
CA ASN A 478 19.47 -20.94 -8.14
C ASN A 478 18.50 -21.74 -9.02
N SER A 479 17.70 -21.04 -9.82
CA SER A 479 16.66 -21.66 -10.65
C SER A 479 17.17 -22.77 -11.58
N LYS A 480 18.39 -22.63 -12.14
CA LYS A 480 18.97 -23.61 -13.06
C LYS A 480 19.42 -24.89 -12.36
N GLN A 481 19.92 -24.79 -11.14
CA GLN A 481 20.29 -25.96 -10.35
C GLN A 481 19.04 -26.63 -9.78
N PHE A 482 18.12 -25.81 -9.27
CA PHE A 482 16.89 -26.32 -8.68
C PHE A 482 16.05 -27.11 -9.69
N SER A 483 15.92 -26.69 -10.95
CA SER A 483 15.07 -27.40 -11.93
C SER A 483 15.47 -28.87 -12.16
N LYS A 484 16.73 -29.24 -11.89
CA LYS A 484 17.18 -30.63 -11.98
C LYS A 484 16.61 -31.52 -10.87
N HIS A 485 16.40 -30.95 -9.68
CA HIS A 485 15.94 -31.70 -8.49
C HIS A 485 14.52 -32.27 -8.67
N PRO A 486 13.46 -31.45 -8.90
CA PRO A 486 12.11 -31.99 -9.02
C PRO A 486 11.94 -32.89 -10.26
N SER A 487 12.71 -32.69 -11.33
CA SER A 487 12.73 -33.60 -12.49
C SER A 487 13.25 -34.99 -12.09
N SER A 488 14.37 -35.05 -11.37
CA SER A 488 14.92 -36.30 -10.82
C SER A 488 13.91 -36.99 -9.88
N ILE A 489 13.25 -36.22 -9.01
CA ILE A 489 12.19 -36.73 -8.13
C ILE A 489 11.03 -37.34 -8.92
N CYS A 490 10.61 -36.71 -10.02
CA CYS A 490 9.55 -37.25 -10.87
C CYS A 490 9.97 -38.56 -11.54
N SER A 491 11.19 -38.63 -12.10
CA SER A 491 11.72 -39.86 -12.70
C SER A 491 11.79 -41.01 -11.69
N ARG A 492 12.34 -40.75 -10.50
CA ARG A 492 12.39 -41.74 -9.41
C ARG A 492 11.00 -42.22 -8.98
N ALA A 493 10.00 -41.33 -8.96
CA ALA A 493 8.63 -41.71 -8.63
C ALA A 493 8.03 -42.66 -9.69
N ILE A 494 8.32 -42.42 -10.97
CA ILE A 494 7.90 -43.30 -12.07
C ILE A 494 8.59 -44.66 -11.94
N GLU A 495 9.88 -44.70 -11.66
CA GLU A 495 10.65 -45.95 -11.47
C GLU A 495 10.09 -46.80 -10.32
N ILE A 496 9.72 -46.17 -9.19
CA ILE A 496 9.24 -46.88 -7.99
C ILE A 496 7.78 -47.33 -8.15
N SER A 497 6.92 -46.50 -8.77
CA SER A 497 5.47 -46.69 -8.70
C SER A 497 4.78 -46.92 -10.05
N GLY A 498 5.53 -46.88 -11.16
CA GLY A 498 5.00 -46.98 -12.52
C GLY A 498 4.16 -45.78 -12.97
N GLY A 499 4.13 -44.69 -12.20
CA GLY A 499 3.29 -43.53 -12.48
C GLY A 499 3.83 -42.22 -11.95
N GLN A 500 3.28 -41.12 -12.47
CA GLN A 500 3.66 -39.77 -12.09
C GLN A 500 3.26 -39.46 -10.64
N LEU A 501 4.11 -38.67 -9.96
CA LEU A 501 3.85 -38.15 -8.62
C LEU A 501 2.65 -37.17 -8.65
N GLN A 502 1.66 -37.39 -7.78
CA GLN A 502 0.46 -36.55 -7.68
C GLN A 502 0.74 -35.25 -6.91
N ILE A 503 1.55 -35.32 -5.86
CA ILE A 503 1.89 -34.16 -5.04
C ILE A 503 3.26 -34.31 -4.39
N LEU A 504 4.04 -33.23 -4.37
CA LEU A 504 5.31 -33.13 -3.66
C LEU A 504 5.13 -32.22 -2.43
N ILE A 505 5.36 -32.77 -1.24
CA ILE A 505 5.37 -31.98 0.00
C ILE A 505 6.76 -31.38 0.20
N CYS A 506 6.85 -30.07 0.36
CA CYS A 506 8.12 -29.35 0.48
C CYS A 506 8.26 -28.75 1.88
N ALA A 507 9.07 -29.36 2.75
CA ALA A 507 9.34 -28.81 4.08
C ALA A 507 10.44 -27.75 4.02
N MET A 508 10.26 -26.64 4.73
CA MET A 508 11.17 -25.49 4.71
C MET A 508 11.47 -25.01 6.13
N SER A 509 12.70 -24.55 6.37
CA SER A 509 13.13 -23.97 7.66
C SER A 509 12.31 -22.72 8.00
N GLU A 510 12.16 -21.84 7.01
CA GLU A 510 11.58 -20.51 7.17
C GLU A 510 10.95 -19.99 5.87
N LYS A 511 10.41 -18.77 5.93
CA LYS A 511 9.94 -18.07 4.73
C LYS A 511 11.15 -17.58 3.95
N ASP A 512 11.28 -18.01 2.70
CA ASP A 512 12.39 -17.61 1.82
C ASP A 512 11.87 -17.22 0.44
N ALA A 513 12.56 -16.28 -0.23
CA ALA A 513 12.20 -15.83 -1.57
C ALA A 513 12.27 -16.95 -2.62
N GLY A 514 13.11 -17.96 -2.39
CA GLY A 514 13.23 -19.18 -3.19
C GLY A 514 11.93 -20.00 -3.27
N TYR A 515 10.98 -19.79 -2.35
CA TYR A 515 9.62 -20.32 -2.45
C TYR A 515 8.97 -20.01 -3.82
N ASN A 516 9.19 -18.79 -4.33
CA ASN A 516 8.62 -18.39 -5.62
C ASN A 516 9.22 -19.18 -6.78
N ASN A 517 10.53 -19.44 -6.73
CA ASN A 517 11.20 -20.29 -7.72
C ASN A 517 10.69 -21.72 -7.64
N LEU A 518 10.57 -22.28 -6.42
CA LEU A 518 10.02 -23.62 -6.21
C LEU A 518 8.64 -23.76 -6.86
N LYS A 519 7.74 -22.82 -6.55
CA LYS A 519 6.37 -22.81 -7.10
C LYS A 519 6.35 -22.69 -8.60
N ARG A 520 7.09 -21.72 -9.15
CA ARG A 520 7.16 -21.50 -10.60
C ARG A 520 7.68 -22.76 -11.30
N ILE A 521 8.86 -23.23 -10.91
CA ILE A 521 9.53 -24.35 -11.59
C ILE A 521 8.69 -25.63 -11.49
N CYS A 522 8.23 -25.99 -10.28
CA CYS A 522 7.45 -27.21 -10.11
C CYS A 522 6.11 -27.16 -10.84
N GLU A 523 5.33 -26.08 -10.68
CA GLU A 523 3.94 -26.04 -11.16
C GLU A 523 3.82 -25.57 -12.62
N THR A 524 4.83 -24.89 -13.19
CA THR A 524 4.78 -24.42 -14.60
C THR A 524 5.76 -25.12 -15.52
N GLU A 525 7.00 -25.36 -15.09
CA GLU A 525 8.04 -25.95 -15.96
C GLU A 525 8.00 -27.48 -15.92
N ILE A 526 7.79 -28.07 -14.74
CA ILE A 526 7.82 -29.53 -14.52
C ILE A 526 6.42 -30.15 -14.51
N GLY A 527 5.40 -29.38 -14.11
CA GLY A 527 4.01 -29.85 -14.07
C GLY A 527 3.65 -30.71 -12.86
N ILE A 528 4.33 -30.52 -11.72
CA ILE A 528 4.02 -31.21 -10.46
C ILE A 528 3.40 -30.28 -9.42
N MET A 529 2.29 -30.72 -8.82
CA MET A 529 1.64 -30.01 -7.73
C MET A 529 2.47 -30.07 -6.45
N THR A 530 2.65 -28.91 -5.79
CA THR A 530 3.46 -28.84 -4.56
C THR A 530 2.65 -28.36 -3.36
N GLN A 531 2.94 -28.91 -2.18
CA GLN A 531 2.42 -28.43 -0.90
C GLN A 531 3.55 -28.13 0.07
N CYS A 532 3.88 -26.85 0.23
CA CYS A 532 4.95 -26.43 1.13
C CYS A 532 4.48 -26.31 2.57
N CYS A 533 5.35 -26.60 3.53
CA CYS A 533 5.13 -26.43 4.96
C CYS A 533 6.37 -25.92 5.67
N LEU A 534 6.18 -25.23 6.80
CA LEU A 534 7.30 -24.85 7.67
C LEU A 534 7.51 -25.94 8.72
N SER A 535 8.75 -26.41 8.90
CA SER A 535 9.06 -27.47 9.88
C SER A 535 8.65 -27.09 11.30
N LYS A 536 8.81 -25.81 11.66
CA LYS A 536 8.37 -25.28 12.97
C LYS A 536 6.89 -25.50 13.27
N ASN A 537 6.04 -25.69 12.26
CA ASN A 537 4.62 -26.02 12.44
C ASN A 537 4.38 -27.52 12.34
N ALA A 538 5.08 -28.19 11.42
CA ALA A 538 4.99 -29.64 11.21
C ALA A 538 5.54 -30.46 12.40
N ASN A 539 6.51 -29.92 13.14
CA ASN A 539 7.14 -30.54 14.31
C ASN A 539 6.44 -30.16 15.64
N LYS A 540 5.38 -29.34 15.64
CA LYS A 540 4.72 -28.94 16.89
C LYS A 540 4.08 -30.13 17.58
N HIS A 541 4.10 -30.15 18.91
CA HIS A 541 3.30 -31.09 19.70
C HIS A 541 1.86 -30.58 19.89
N LYS A 542 1.70 -29.34 20.36
CA LYS A 542 0.39 -28.71 20.58
C LYS A 542 -0.17 -28.13 19.27
N GLY A 543 -1.45 -28.40 19.00
CA GLY A 543 -2.16 -27.88 17.81
C GLY A 543 -1.79 -28.57 16.50
N LEU A 544 -1.02 -29.67 16.54
CA LEU A 544 -0.60 -30.39 15.34
C LEU A 544 -1.78 -31.01 14.59
N ASP A 545 -2.79 -31.54 15.29
CA ASP A 545 -3.95 -32.16 14.65
C ASP A 545 -4.71 -31.16 13.77
N GLN A 546 -5.01 -29.97 14.30
CA GLN A 546 -5.65 -28.89 13.55
C GLN A 546 -4.79 -28.44 12.37
N TYR A 547 -3.47 -28.35 12.56
CA TYR A 547 -2.54 -28.01 11.49
C TYR A 547 -2.56 -29.06 10.36
N LEU A 548 -2.54 -30.35 10.70
CA LEU A 548 -2.60 -31.45 9.73
C LEU A 548 -3.96 -31.53 9.04
N ALA A 549 -5.06 -31.25 9.74
CA ALA A 549 -6.39 -31.14 9.13
C ALA A 549 -6.41 -30.03 8.06
N ASN A 550 -5.94 -28.83 8.41
CA ASN A 550 -5.85 -27.71 7.47
C ASN A 550 -4.91 -28.01 6.29
N LEU A 551 -3.84 -28.79 6.52
CA LEU A 551 -2.95 -29.24 5.46
C LEU A 551 -3.64 -30.24 4.52
N ALA A 552 -4.36 -31.22 5.08
CA ALA A 552 -5.13 -32.22 4.34
C ALA A 552 -6.20 -31.58 3.45
N LEU A 553 -6.93 -30.58 3.95
CA LEU A 553 -7.91 -29.82 3.15
C LEU A 553 -7.29 -29.16 1.92
N LYS A 554 -6.07 -28.62 2.06
CA LYS A 554 -5.34 -28.02 0.94
C LYS A 554 -4.86 -29.07 -0.05
N ILE A 555 -4.42 -30.23 0.42
CA ILE A 555 -4.01 -31.35 -0.43
C ILE A 555 -5.21 -31.86 -1.23
N ASN A 556 -6.35 -32.07 -0.58
CA ASN A 556 -7.58 -32.53 -1.24
C ASN A 556 -8.01 -31.57 -2.36
N ALA A 557 -8.12 -30.27 -2.04
CA ALA A 557 -8.51 -29.25 -3.01
C ALA A 557 -7.54 -29.16 -4.20
N LYS A 558 -6.23 -29.32 -3.96
CA LYS A 558 -5.19 -29.31 -5.00
C LYS A 558 -5.28 -30.49 -5.96
N LEU A 559 -5.80 -31.62 -5.49
CA LEU A 559 -6.01 -32.82 -6.29
C LEU A 559 -7.42 -32.87 -6.88
N GLY A 560 -8.19 -31.80 -6.74
CA GLY A 560 -9.53 -31.64 -7.32
C GLY A 560 -10.66 -32.21 -6.45
N GLY A 561 -10.43 -32.45 -5.15
CA GLY A 561 -11.47 -32.87 -4.21
C GLY A 561 -12.33 -31.71 -3.72
N SER A 562 -13.56 -32.02 -3.31
CA SER A 562 -14.53 -31.07 -2.74
C SER A 562 -14.49 -31.18 -1.21
N ASN A 563 -14.10 -30.10 -0.52
CA ASN A 563 -14.04 -30.12 0.94
C ASN A 563 -15.41 -29.92 1.60
N VAL A 564 -16.19 -28.97 1.07
CA VAL A 564 -17.48 -28.52 1.59
C VAL A 564 -18.25 -27.92 0.42
N GLU A 565 -19.58 -27.99 0.44
CA GLU A 565 -20.47 -27.31 -0.52
C GLU A 565 -21.58 -26.57 0.21
N LEU A 566 -22.32 -25.69 -0.47
CA LEU A 566 -23.55 -25.14 0.08
C LEU A 566 -24.63 -26.23 0.09
N PHE A 567 -25.39 -26.31 1.18
CA PHE A 567 -26.49 -27.26 1.27
C PHE A 567 -27.66 -26.82 0.39
N GLU A 568 -28.03 -25.54 0.44
CA GLU A 568 -29.05 -24.96 -0.41
C GLU A 568 -28.49 -24.50 -1.77
N LYS A 569 -29.29 -24.62 -2.85
CA LYS A 569 -29.00 -23.90 -4.10
C LYS A 569 -29.06 -22.40 -3.82
N LEU A 570 -28.19 -21.60 -4.43
CA LEU A 570 -28.32 -20.15 -4.41
C LEU A 570 -29.70 -19.75 -4.93
N LEU A 571 -30.55 -19.26 -4.01
CA LEU A 571 -31.91 -18.82 -4.27
C LEU A 571 -31.86 -17.73 -5.34
N ARG A 572 -32.65 -17.87 -6.42
CA ARG A 572 -32.93 -16.89 -7.51
C ARG A 572 -32.18 -17.04 -8.84
N LEU A 573 -31.56 -18.17 -9.11
CA LEU A 573 -31.33 -18.59 -10.50
C LEU A 573 -32.53 -19.44 -10.93
N GLU A 574 -33.66 -18.79 -11.20
CA GLU A 574 -34.86 -19.47 -11.68
C GLU A 574 -34.64 -19.92 -13.14
N GLY A 575 -34.55 -21.23 -13.35
CA GLY A 575 -34.37 -21.90 -14.64
C GLY A 575 -33.26 -22.96 -14.63
N ASP A 576 -33.30 -23.94 -15.53
CA ASP A 576 -32.24 -24.95 -15.75
C ASP A 576 -30.91 -24.36 -16.30
N GLY A 577 -30.78 -23.03 -16.27
CA GLY A 577 -29.64 -22.30 -16.79
C GLY A 577 -28.37 -22.56 -15.98
N HIS A 578 -27.29 -22.92 -16.67
CA HIS A 578 -25.99 -23.11 -16.06
C HIS A 578 -25.35 -21.74 -15.78
N VAL A 579 -24.93 -21.50 -14.55
CA VAL A 579 -24.31 -20.22 -14.15
C VAL A 579 -22.84 -20.42 -13.81
N MET A 580 -22.00 -19.53 -14.36
CA MET A 580 -20.57 -19.48 -14.09
C MET A 580 -20.25 -18.26 -13.22
N PHE A 581 -19.62 -18.50 -12.07
CA PHE A 581 -19.09 -17.45 -11.22
C PHE A 581 -17.65 -17.12 -11.64
N ILE A 582 -17.37 -15.84 -11.86
CA ILE A 582 -16.04 -15.34 -12.23
C ILE A 582 -15.54 -14.38 -11.15
N GLY A 583 -14.39 -14.70 -10.57
CA GLY A 583 -13.61 -13.78 -9.74
C GLY A 583 -12.42 -13.25 -10.52
N ALA A 584 -12.18 -11.95 -10.48
CA ALA A 584 -11.01 -11.31 -11.09
C ALA A 584 -10.27 -10.46 -10.06
N ASP A 585 -8.95 -10.65 -9.97
CA ASP A 585 -8.06 -9.90 -9.07
C ASP A 585 -6.79 -9.44 -9.78
N VAL A 586 -6.29 -8.27 -9.39
CA VAL A 586 -5.11 -7.62 -9.97
C VAL A 586 -4.11 -7.31 -8.87
N ASN A 587 -2.94 -7.94 -8.93
CA ASN A 587 -1.86 -7.70 -7.98
C ASN A 587 -0.79 -6.81 -8.61
N HIS A 588 -0.49 -5.69 -7.94
CA HIS A 588 0.59 -4.78 -8.30
C HIS A 588 1.89 -5.14 -7.55
N PRO A 589 3.07 -4.84 -8.11
CA PRO A 589 4.34 -5.01 -7.41
C PRO A 589 4.40 -4.22 -6.11
N ASP A 590 5.28 -4.65 -5.19
CA ASP A 590 5.55 -3.95 -3.95
C ASP A 590 5.94 -2.49 -4.20
N ALA A 591 5.63 -1.60 -3.24
CA ALA A 591 6.06 -0.21 -3.30
C ALA A 591 7.58 -0.17 -3.54
N PHE A 592 8.02 0.64 -4.51
CA PHE A 592 9.41 0.76 -5.00
C PHE A 592 9.89 -0.30 -6.01
N ASN A 593 9.11 -1.34 -6.32
CA ASN A 593 9.39 -2.20 -7.46
C ASN A 593 8.83 -1.55 -8.74
N THR A 594 9.72 -1.04 -9.60
CA THR A 594 9.38 -0.40 -10.88
C THR A 594 9.14 -1.42 -12.00
N MET A 595 9.12 -2.72 -11.71
CA MET A 595 8.79 -3.73 -12.73
C MET A 595 7.32 -3.57 -13.15
N PRO A 596 7.03 -3.40 -14.46
CA PRO A 596 5.68 -3.16 -14.95
C PRO A 596 4.83 -4.44 -15.08
N LEU A 597 5.02 -5.40 -14.16
CA LEU A 597 4.34 -6.69 -14.19
C LEU A 597 3.01 -6.61 -13.44
N ILE A 598 1.91 -6.60 -14.20
CA ILE A 598 0.57 -6.81 -13.67
C ILE A 598 0.26 -8.30 -13.78
N ARG A 599 -0.10 -8.93 -12.64
CA ARG A 599 -0.63 -10.29 -12.62
C ARG A 599 -2.14 -10.23 -12.50
N ILE A 600 -2.84 -10.65 -13.55
CA ILE A 600 -4.29 -10.84 -13.53
C ILE A 600 -4.57 -12.30 -13.21
N ARG A 601 -5.37 -12.54 -12.17
CA ARG A 601 -5.88 -13.87 -11.83
C ARG A 601 -7.38 -13.88 -12.12
N GLY A 602 -7.79 -14.72 -13.06
CA GLY A 602 -9.20 -15.08 -13.25
C GLY A 602 -9.44 -16.46 -12.65
N SER A 603 -10.53 -16.64 -11.90
CA SER A 603 -10.97 -17.95 -11.42
C SER A 603 -12.42 -18.18 -11.80
N ASN A 604 -12.72 -19.37 -12.36
CA ASN A 604 -14.07 -19.75 -12.75
C ASN A 604 -14.50 -21.01 -11.98
N ALA A 605 -15.75 -21.02 -11.51
CA ALA A 605 -16.45 -22.21 -11.04
C ALA A 605 -17.49 -22.64 -12.09
N PHE A 606 -17.53 -23.94 -12.40
CA PHE A 606 -18.32 -24.49 -13.52
C PHE A 606 -19.75 -24.92 -13.16
N ASN A 607 -20.14 -24.86 -11.89
CA ASN A 607 -21.49 -25.27 -11.46
C ASN A 607 -21.93 -24.50 -10.20
N THR A 608 -23.24 -24.43 -9.97
CA THR A 608 -23.89 -23.76 -8.82
C THR A 608 -23.57 -24.40 -7.46
N TYR A 609 -22.89 -25.55 -7.45
CA TYR A 609 -22.51 -26.29 -6.24
C TYR A 609 -21.00 -26.44 -6.06
N THR A 610 -20.22 -26.29 -7.14
CA THR A 610 -18.84 -26.78 -7.13
C THR A 610 -17.89 -25.77 -6.51
N CYS A 611 -17.14 -26.22 -5.51
CA CYS A 611 -16.02 -25.51 -4.89
C CYS A 611 -14.70 -25.67 -5.68
N VAL A 612 -14.76 -26.17 -6.91
CA VAL A 612 -13.61 -26.38 -7.78
C VAL A 612 -13.47 -25.19 -8.72
N TYR A 613 -12.36 -24.45 -8.54
CA TYR A 613 -12.05 -23.27 -9.35
C TYR A 613 -10.89 -23.55 -10.29
N ILE A 614 -11.08 -23.31 -11.59
CA ILE A 614 -9.97 -23.26 -12.54
C ILE A 614 -9.45 -21.83 -12.58
N CYS A 615 -8.13 -21.67 -12.38
CA CYS A 615 -7.48 -20.36 -12.43
C CYS A 615 -6.72 -20.17 -13.74
N LYS A 616 -6.90 -19.02 -14.38
CA LYS A 616 -6.06 -18.55 -15.50
C LYS A 616 -5.25 -17.34 -15.05
N TYR A 617 -3.97 -17.31 -15.47
CA TYR A 617 -3.07 -16.19 -15.22
C TYR A 617 -2.68 -15.54 -16.54
N VAL A 618 -2.69 -14.21 -16.57
CA VAL A 618 -2.13 -13.42 -17.67
C VAL A 618 -1.09 -12.46 -17.08
N TYR A 619 0.08 -12.44 -17.70
CA TYR A 619 1.16 -11.50 -17.40
C TYR A 619 1.16 -10.43 -18.49
N GLY A 620 0.98 -9.16 -18.09
CA GLY A 620 1.05 -8.02 -19.00
C GLY A 620 2.16 -7.05 -18.58
N TYR A 621 2.79 -6.42 -19.57
CA TYR A 621 3.70 -5.30 -19.38
C TYR A 621 2.90 -3.99 -19.44
N GLN A 622 3.00 -3.17 -18.39
CA GLN A 622 2.51 -1.79 -18.43
C GLN A 622 3.60 -0.90 -19.03
N TYR A 623 3.46 -0.50 -20.30
CA TYR A 623 4.23 0.62 -20.83
C TYR A 623 3.73 1.89 -20.13
N ILE A 624 4.57 2.50 -19.29
CA ILE A 624 4.30 3.80 -18.64
C ILE A 624 4.90 4.91 -19.50
#